data_AF-A0A356BYA4-F1
#
_entry.id   AF-A0A356BYA4-F1
#
_cell.length_a   1.000
_cell.length_b   1.000
_cell.length_c   1.000
_cell.angle_alpha   90.00
_cell.angle_beta   90.00
_cell.angle_gamma   90.00
#
_symmetry.space_group_name_H-M   'P 1'
#
loop_
_entity.id
_entity.type
_entity.pdbx_description
1 polymer ?
#
loop_
_entity_poly.entity_id
_entity_poly.type
_entity_poly.pdbx_seq_one_letter_code
_entity_poly.pdbx_strand_id
1 'polypeptide(L)'
;MTVKKSYFKIGALTVLLLSLCLSGIVQASTLERGSIQVTGSAIVTGAPDVAYITLGVETRDASAEVAAQENANRMAKVFSALKALGLTDKELTTSGYNVYSSSQVQNRGTEEEVTITTYHVQNRINITTKDLASVGQIIDAAVKAGSNQVQGVRFDIEDKQV
;
A
#
# COMPACT_ATOMS: atom_id res chain seq x y z
N MET A 1 45.95 -5.86 -95.38
CA MET A 1 46.59 -5.02 -94.34
C MET A 1 45.54 -4.70 -93.28
N THR A 2 45.89 -4.87 -92.01
CA THR A 2 45.03 -5.46 -90.96
C THR A 2 44.73 -4.45 -89.85
N VAL A 3 43.54 -3.83 -89.77
CA VAL A 3 43.21 -2.96 -88.61
C VAL A 3 41.73 -2.94 -88.18
N LYS A 4 40.73 -3.39 -88.97
CA LYS A 4 39.31 -3.22 -88.59
C LYS A 4 38.72 -4.21 -87.57
N LYS A 5 39.45 -5.27 -87.16
CA LYS A 5 38.92 -6.34 -86.27
C LYS A 5 38.98 -6.05 -84.75
N SER A 6 39.59 -4.94 -84.32
CA SER A 6 39.83 -4.66 -82.89
C SER A 6 38.65 -3.98 -82.15
N TYR A 7 37.84 -3.18 -82.85
CA TYR A 7 36.73 -2.42 -82.21
C TYR A 7 35.46 -3.25 -81.94
N PHE A 8 35.31 -4.40 -82.61
CA PHE A 8 34.13 -5.25 -82.45
C PHE A 8 34.11 -6.02 -81.13
N LYS A 9 35.28 -6.31 -80.54
CA LYS A 9 35.39 -7.04 -79.27
C LYS A 9 35.12 -6.15 -78.05
N ILE A 10 35.32 -4.84 -78.16
CA ILE A 10 35.14 -3.87 -77.07
C ILE A 10 33.65 -3.48 -76.92
N GLY A 11 32.89 -3.45 -78.02
CA GLY A 11 31.43 -3.25 -77.99
C GLY A 11 30.65 -4.43 -77.40
N ALA A 12 31.14 -5.66 -77.57
CA ALA A 12 30.47 -6.84 -77.02
C ALA A 12 30.66 -6.99 -75.50
N LEU A 13 31.77 -6.49 -74.95
CA LEU A 13 32.07 -6.58 -73.52
C LEU A 13 31.30 -5.54 -72.67
N THR A 14 30.98 -4.39 -73.26
CA THR A 14 30.20 -3.32 -72.60
C THR A 14 28.70 -3.63 -72.53
N VAL A 15 28.15 -4.38 -73.50
CA VAL A 15 26.75 -4.83 -73.47
C VAL A 15 26.54 -5.99 -72.49
N LEU A 16 27.55 -6.84 -72.26
CA LEU A 16 27.46 -7.94 -71.31
C LEU A 16 27.50 -7.48 -69.84
N LEU A 17 28.25 -6.40 -69.54
CA LEU A 17 28.29 -5.82 -68.19
C LEU A 17 27.01 -5.07 -67.78
N LEU A 18 26.23 -4.57 -68.76
CA LEU A 18 24.96 -3.88 -68.47
C LEU A 18 23.80 -4.86 -68.19
N SER A 19 23.94 -6.12 -68.60
CA SER A 19 22.94 -7.18 -68.39
C SER A 19 22.97 -7.76 -66.96
N LEU A 20 24.11 -7.69 -66.27
CA LEU A 20 24.27 -8.30 -64.94
C LEU A 20 23.70 -7.46 -63.77
N CYS A 21 23.28 -6.22 -63.99
CA CYS A 21 22.76 -5.35 -62.93
C CYS A 21 21.23 -5.34 -62.77
N LEU A 22 20.48 -6.14 -63.56
CA LEU A 22 19.01 -6.21 -63.46
C LEU A 22 18.48 -7.41 -62.66
N SER A 23 19.34 -8.17 -61.98
CA SER A 23 18.88 -9.16 -60.99
C SER A 23 18.65 -8.46 -59.66
N GLY A 24 17.51 -7.77 -59.56
CA GLY A 24 17.07 -7.12 -58.34
C GLY A 24 17.04 -8.11 -57.17
N ILE A 25 17.54 -7.66 -56.02
CA ILE A 25 17.41 -8.35 -54.74
C ILE A 25 15.91 -8.46 -54.46
N VAL A 26 15.33 -9.65 -54.65
CA VAL A 26 13.98 -9.95 -54.17
C VAL A 26 14.06 -10.08 -52.65
N GLN A 27 13.82 -8.98 -51.94
CA GLN A 27 13.52 -9.04 -50.51
C GLN A 27 12.14 -9.66 -50.35
N ALA A 28 12.10 -10.92 -49.92
CA ALA A 28 10.88 -11.55 -49.47
C ALA A 28 10.38 -10.78 -48.23
N SER A 29 9.40 -9.89 -48.43
CA SER A 29 8.63 -9.33 -47.34
C SER A 29 7.89 -10.49 -46.67
N THR A 30 8.37 -10.90 -45.49
CA THR A 30 7.63 -11.79 -44.60
C THR A 30 6.26 -11.17 -44.40
N LEU A 31 5.21 -11.81 -44.93
CA LEU A 31 3.83 -11.46 -44.66
C LEU A 31 3.68 -11.24 -43.16
N GLU A 32 3.43 -9.99 -42.76
CA GLU A 32 2.99 -9.70 -41.40
C GLU A 32 1.74 -10.54 -41.17
N ARG A 33 1.88 -11.56 -40.32
CA ARG A 33 0.74 -12.35 -39.86
C ARG A 33 -0.21 -11.37 -39.19
N GLY A 34 -1.42 -11.23 -39.72
CA GLY A 34 -2.46 -10.41 -39.11
C GLY A 34 -2.62 -10.82 -37.64
N SER A 35 -2.34 -9.91 -36.72
CA SER A 35 -2.52 -10.13 -35.29
C SER A 35 -3.78 -9.42 -34.82
N ILE A 36 -4.55 -10.08 -33.96
CA ILE A 36 -5.66 -9.46 -33.24
C ILE A 36 -5.20 -9.34 -31.80
N GLN A 37 -5.01 -8.10 -31.34
CA GLN A 37 -4.67 -7.81 -29.97
C GLN A 37 -5.93 -7.30 -29.27
N VAL A 38 -6.32 -8.00 -28.19
CA VAL A 38 -7.49 -7.65 -27.39
C VAL A 38 -7.01 -7.28 -26.00
N THR A 39 -7.52 -6.17 -25.47
CA THR A 39 -7.35 -5.79 -24.08
C THR A 39 -8.69 -5.98 -23.38
N GLY A 40 -8.75 -6.91 -22.43
CA GLY A 40 -9.90 -7.09 -21.56
C GLY A 40 -9.66 -6.38 -20.23
N SER A 41 -10.69 -5.72 -19.69
CA SER A 41 -10.70 -5.21 -18.32
C SER A 41 -11.87 -5.86 -17.58
N ALA A 42 -11.64 -6.31 -16.36
CA ALA A 42 -12.66 -6.88 -15.48
C ALA A 42 -12.71 -6.08 -14.17
N ILE A 43 -13.91 -5.82 -13.68
CA ILE A 43 -14.16 -5.22 -12.37
C ILE A 43 -14.98 -6.23 -11.58
N VAL A 44 -14.44 -6.71 -10.47
CA VAL A 44 -15.14 -7.61 -9.54
C VAL A 44 -15.62 -6.76 -8.37
N THR A 45 -16.90 -6.87 -8.04
CA THR A 45 -17.51 -6.22 -6.87
C THR A 45 -18.07 -7.29 -5.95
N GLY A 46 -17.92 -7.10 -4.64
CA GLY A 46 -18.37 -8.03 -3.62
C GLY A 46 -18.73 -7.29 -2.33
N ALA A 47 -19.59 -7.90 -1.52
CA ALA A 47 -19.82 -7.42 -0.17
C ALA A 47 -18.56 -7.68 0.69
N PRO A 48 -18.16 -6.76 1.59
CA PRO A 48 -17.08 -7.00 2.53
C PRO A 48 -17.35 -8.25 3.39
N ASP A 49 -16.29 -8.97 3.75
CA ASP A 49 -16.32 -10.13 4.64
C ASP A 49 -15.41 -10.00 5.87
N VAL A 50 -14.63 -8.91 5.93
CA VAL A 50 -13.73 -8.61 7.06
C VAL A 50 -13.80 -7.13 7.43
N ALA A 51 -13.70 -6.85 8.73
CA ALA A 51 -13.53 -5.51 9.28
C ALA A 51 -12.20 -5.39 10.03
N TYR A 52 -11.52 -4.28 9.81
CA TYR A 52 -10.34 -3.85 10.53
C TYR A 52 -10.70 -2.64 11.38
N ILE A 53 -10.46 -2.72 12.68
CA ILE A 53 -10.75 -1.66 13.64
C ILE A 53 -9.44 -1.28 14.31
N THR A 54 -9.15 0.02 14.39
CA THR A 54 -7.99 0.51 15.14
C THR A 54 -8.45 1.31 16.35
N LEU A 55 -8.10 0.79 17.52
CA LEU A 55 -8.44 1.37 18.82
C LEU A 55 -7.18 1.61 19.63
N GLY A 56 -7.28 2.41 20.68
CA GLY A 56 -6.15 2.64 21.57
C GLY A 56 -6.52 3.29 22.88
N VAL A 57 -5.52 3.37 23.74
CA VAL A 57 -5.55 4.11 24.99
C VAL A 57 -4.43 5.14 24.94
N GLU A 58 -4.79 6.39 25.20
CA GLU A 58 -3.86 7.46 25.52
C GLU A 58 -4.02 7.89 26.97
N THR A 59 -2.91 7.94 27.71
CA THR A 59 -2.85 8.46 29.08
C THR A 59 -1.85 9.59 29.14
N ARG A 60 -2.05 10.48 30.12
CA ARG A 60 -1.23 11.69 30.28
C ARG A 60 -0.94 11.93 31.74
N ASP A 61 0.30 12.23 32.07
CA ASP A 61 0.73 12.55 33.42
C ASP A 61 1.99 13.44 33.42
N ALA A 62 2.32 14.06 34.55
CA ALA A 62 3.57 14.77 34.73
C ALA A 62 4.78 13.82 34.84
N SER A 63 4.55 12.55 35.19
CA SER A 63 5.54 11.47 35.19
C SER A 63 5.27 10.48 34.05
N ALA A 64 6.30 10.22 33.25
CA ALA A 64 6.23 9.20 32.18
C ALA A 64 5.91 7.80 32.72
N GLU A 65 6.42 7.46 33.91
CA GLU A 65 6.20 6.16 34.55
C GLU A 65 4.74 5.97 34.96
N VAL A 66 4.15 7.00 35.59
CA VAL A 66 2.74 6.98 36.01
C VAL A 66 1.83 6.87 34.79
N ALA A 67 2.08 7.69 33.75
CA ALA A 67 1.33 7.62 32.50
C ALA A 67 1.42 6.22 31.85
N ALA A 68 2.62 5.62 31.83
CA ALA A 68 2.84 4.30 31.23
C ALA A 68 2.14 3.18 32.00
N GLN A 69 2.24 3.18 33.34
CA GLN A 69 1.60 2.19 34.17
C GLN A 69 0.07 2.26 34.07
N GLU A 70 -0.50 3.47 34.07
CA GLU A 70 -1.92 3.65 33.86
C GLU A 70 -2.36 3.17 32.47
N ASN A 71 -1.57 3.48 31.44
CA ASN A 71 -1.84 3.02 30.08
C ASN A 71 -1.93 1.50 30.01
N ALA A 72 -0.91 0.82 30.56
CA ALA A 72 -0.85 -0.64 30.60
C ALA A 72 -2.07 -1.25 31.31
N ASN A 73 -2.46 -0.68 32.45
CA ASN A 73 -3.61 -1.13 33.23
C ASN A 73 -4.93 -0.96 32.46
N ARG A 74 -5.13 0.19 31.81
CA ARG A 74 -6.33 0.46 30.98
C ARG A 74 -6.35 -0.45 29.75
N MET A 75 -5.22 -0.62 29.08
CA MET A 75 -5.13 -1.49 27.91
C MET A 75 -5.39 -2.96 28.27
N ALA A 76 -4.91 -3.44 29.42
CA ALA A 76 -5.20 -4.79 29.90
C ALA A 76 -6.71 -5.01 30.07
N LYS A 77 -7.44 -4.03 30.63
CA LYS A 77 -8.91 -4.08 30.74
C LYS A 77 -9.59 -4.13 29.37
N VAL A 78 -9.11 -3.34 28.41
CA VAL A 78 -9.60 -3.38 27.03
C VAL A 78 -9.41 -4.76 26.41
N PHE A 79 -8.22 -5.35 26.50
CA PHE A 79 -7.97 -6.72 26.03
C PHE A 79 -8.90 -7.73 26.70
N SER A 80 -9.09 -7.67 28.02
CA SER A 80 -9.99 -8.57 28.73
C SER A 80 -11.44 -8.43 28.28
N ALA A 81 -11.93 -7.19 28.08
CA ALA A 81 -13.29 -6.94 27.61
C ALA A 81 -13.51 -7.48 26.18
N LEU A 82 -12.54 -7.29 25.30
CA LEU A 82 -12.60 -7.79 23.91
C LEU A 82 -12.56 -9.33 23.87
N LYS A 83 -11.71 -9.97 24.69
CA LYS A 83 -11.68 -11.42 24.83
C LYS A 83 -13.00 -11.99 25.37
N ALA A 84 -13.66 -11.27 26.29
CA ALA A 84 -14.96 -11.67 26.81
C ALA A 84 -16.08 -11.62 25.75
N LEU A 85 -15.89 -10.86 24.66
CA LEU A 85 -16.77 -10.88 23.49
C LEU A 85 -16.47 -12.03 22.51
N GLY A 86 -15.46 -12.86 22.80
CA GLY A 86 -15.10 -14.01 21.98
C GLY A 86 -13.95 -13.75 21.00
N LEU A 87 -13.34 -12.56 21.01
CA LEU A 87 -12.19 -12.27 20.16
C LEU A 87 -10.96 -13.05 20.63
N THR A 88 -10.26 -13.64 19.68
CA THR A 88 -9.05 -14.44 19.90
C THR A 88 -7.79 -13.58 19.85
N ASP A 89 -6.68 -14.12 20.37
CA ASP A 89 -5.37 -13.44 20.29
C ASP A 89 -4.89 -13.21 18.85
N LYS A 90 -5.40 -13.97 17.87
CA LYS A 90 -5.09 -13.76 16.44
C LYS A 90 -5.79 -12.54 15.86
N GLU A 91 -6.95 -12.20 16.42
CA GLU A 91 -7.76 -11.07 15.99
C GLU A 91 -7.32 -9.77 16.69
N LEU A 92 -6.60 -9.86 17.80
CA LEU A 92 -6.15 -8.73 18.62
C LEU A 92 -4.64 -8.57 18.54
N THR A 93 -4.16 -7.58 17.80
CA THR A 93 -2.72 -7.32 17.66
C THR A 93 -2.37 -5.91 18.12
N THR A 94 -1.40 -5.77 19.02
CA THR A 94 -0.84 -4.44 19.35
C THR A 94 -0.11 -3.88 18.13
N SER A 95 -0.58 -2.74 17.62
CA SER A 95 -0.06 -2.12 16.40
C SER A 95 0.95 -0.99 16.66
N GLY A 96 1.02 -0.48 17.90
CA GLY A 96 2.05 0.46 18.26
C GLY A 96 1.98 0.92 19.72
N TYR A 97 3.14 1.24 20.27
CA TYR A 97 3.30 1.85 21.59
C TYR A 97 4.24 3.04 21.46
N ASN A 98 3.82 4.21 21.92
CA ASN A 98 4.58 5.44 21.78
C ASN A 98 4.51 6.27 23.07
N VAL A 99 5.65 6.83 23.48
CA VAL A 99 5.75 7.73 24.62
C VAL A 99 6.43 9.01 24.16
N TYR A 100 5.80 10.15 24.41
CA TYR A 100 6.33 11.45 24.04
C TYR A 100 5.95 12.50 25.08
N SER A 101 6.70 13.60 25.15
CA SER A 101 6.37 14.73 26.01
C SER A 101 5.95 15.94 25.19
N SER A 102 5.11 16.79 25.79
CA SER A 102 4.79 18.11 25.29
C SER A 102 4.94 19.11 26.43
N SER A 103 5.63 20.22 26.18
CA SER A 103 5.74 21.32 27.14
C SER A 103 4.88 22.50 26.70
N GLN A 104 4.09 23.05 27.62
CA GLN A 104 3.27 24.23 27.41
C GLN A 104 3.70 25.32 28.38
N VAL A 105 3.98 26.52 27.85
CA VAL A 105 4.20 27.72 28.68
C VAL A 105 2.84 28.34 28.99
N GLN A 106 2.52 28.49 30.27
CA GLN A 106 1.35 29.21 30.76
C GLN A 106 1.75 30.59 31.27
N ASN A 107 0.82 31.55 31.23
CA ASN A 107 1.01 32.92 31.72
C ASN A 107 2.23 33.64 31.13
N ARG A 108 2.52 33.38 29.85
CA ARG A 108 3.69 33.94 29.15
C ARG A 108 3.72 35.47 29.25
N GLY A 109 4.86 36.01 29.68
CA GLY A 109 5.08 37.46 29.81
C GLY A 109 4.54 38.09 31.10
N THR A 110 4.19 37.28 32.10
CA THR A 110 3.79 37.72 33.44
C THR A 110 4.77 37.22 34.50
N GLU A 111 4.69 37.74 35.73
CA GLU A 111 5.50 37.25 36.86
C GLU A 111 5.20 35.78 37.25
N GLU A 112 4.06 35.23 36.79
CA GLU A 112 3.61 33.85 37.05
C GLU A 112 3.86 32.91 35.87
N GLU A 113 4.79 33.25 34.96
CA GLU A 113 5.14 32.39 33.82
C GLU A 113 5.67 31.03 34.30
N VAL A 114 5.04 29.94 33.83
CA VAL A 114 5.41 28.57 34.18
C VAL A 114 5.39 27.67 32.95
N THR A 115 6.38 26.78 32.84
CA THR A 115 6.41 25.74 31.81
C THR A 115 5.94 24.41 32.41
N ILE A 116 4.87 23.85 31.88
CA ILE A 116 4.32 22.56 32.28
C ILE A 116 4.70 21.52 31.23
N THR A 117 5.40 20.48 31.64
CA THR A 117 5.67 19.31 30.78
C THR A 117 4.68 18.21 31.10
N THR A 118 4.06 17.65 30.07
CA THR A 118 3.14 16.51 30.16
C THR A 118 3.67 15.37 29.30
N TYR A 119 3.73 14.17 29.87
CA TYR A 119 4.04 12.96 29.14
C TYR A 119 2.75 12.31 28.65
N HIS A 120 2.75 11.89 27.39
CA HIS A 120 1.67 11.20 26.73
C HIS A 120 2.14 9.79 26.40
N VAL A 121 1.35 8.81 26.77
CA VAL A 121 1.59 7.41 26.42
C VAL A 121 0.42 6.93 25.58
N GLN A 122 0.72 6.48 24.37
CA GLN A 122 -0.23 5.93 23.42
C GLN A 122 0.04 4.43 23.24
N ASN A 123 -1.00 3.62 23.34
CA ASN A 123 -0.96 2.21 22.99
C ASN A 123 -2.14 1.92 22.05
N ARG A 124 -1.86 1.31 20.91
CA ARG A 124 -2.84 1.04 19.87
C ARG A 124 -2.90 -0.44 19.58
N ILE A 125 -4.11 -0.90 19.29
CA ILE A 125 -4.41 -2.26 18.88
C ILE A 125 -5.16 -2.22 17.55
N ASN A 126 -4.84 -3.18 16.70
CA ASN A 126 -5.61 -3.53 15.53
C ASN A 126 -6.46 -4.75 15.88
N ILE A 127 -7.73 -4.66 15.51
CA ILE A 127 -8.70 -5.71 15.66
C ILE A 127 -9.14 -6.13 14.26
N THR A 128 -9.03 -7.40 13.95
CA THR A 128 -9.55 -7.98 12.71
C THR A 128 -10.71 -8.89 13.06
N THR A 129 -11.88 -8.70 12.47
CA THR A 129 -13.03 -9.59 12.70
C THR A 129 -13.75 -9.90 11.40
N LYS A 130 -14.24 -11.14 11.29
CA LYS A 130 -15.13 -11.57 10.20
C LYS A 130 -16.61 -11.41 10.56
N ASP A 131 -16.91 -11.15 11.83
CA ASP A 131 -18.26 -10.86 12.28
C ASP A 131 -18.55 -9.36 12.17
N LEU A 132 -19.00 -8.95 10.99
CA LEU A 132 -19.29 -7.54 10.70
C LEU A 132 -20.43 -6.97 11.56
N ALA A 133 -21.32 -7.81 12.07
CA ALA A 133 -22.45 -7.37 12.90
C ALA A 133 -22.00 -6.97 14.31
N SER A 134 -20.92 -7.55 14.83
CA SER A 134 -20.41 -7.24 16.17
C SER A 134 -19.46 -6.04 16.24
N VAL A 135 -19.10 -5.43 15.10
CA VAL A 135 -18.20 -4.26 15.05
C VAL A 135 -18.62 -3.14 16.02
N GLY A 136 -19.91 -2.80 16.06
CA GLY A 136 -20.42 -1.77 16.98
C GLY A 136 -20.24 -2.19 18.46
N GLN A 137 -20.55 -3.45 18.78
CA GLN A 137 -20.40 -4.00 20.13
C GLN A 137 -18.94 -4.05 20.57
N ILE A 138 -18.01 -4.37 19.66
CA ILE A 138 -16.56 -4.37 19.90
C ILE A 138 -16.09 -2.97 20.30
N ILE A 139 -16.49 -1.95 19.54
CA ILE A 139 -16.13 -0.55 19.82
C ILE A 139 -16.70 -0.12 21.18
N ASP A 140 -17.98 -0.38 21.42
CA ASP A 140 -18.65 -0.01 22.67
C ASP A 140 -17.99 -0.66 23.90
N ALA A 141 -17.65 -1.95 23.80
CA ALA A 141 -16.99 -2.66 24.89
C ALA A 141 -15.58 -2.12 25.15
N ALA A 142 -14.81 -1.83 24.11
CA ALA A 142 -13.48 -1.24 24.25
C ALA A 142 -13.53 0.14 24.89
N VAL A 143 -14.47 1.00 24.46
CA VAL A 143 -14.64 2.35 25.03
C VAL A 143 -15.06 2.26 26.50
N LYS A 144 -16.05 1.41 26.84
CA LYS A 144 -16.47 1.17 28.23
C LYS A 144 -15.33 0.63 29.10
N ALA A 145 -14.42 -0.15 28.53
CA ALA A 145 -13.26 -0.71 29.24
C ALA A 145 -12.09 0.29 29.41
N GLY A 146 -12.12 1.44 28.73
CA GLY A 146 -11.15 2.52 28.91
C GLY A 146 -10.40 2.95 27.64
N SER A 147 -10.75 2.42 26.47
CA SER A 147 -10.26 2.94 25.19
C SER A 147 -10.80 4.35 24.95
N ASN A 148 -9.91 5.27 24.59
CA ASN A 148 -10.23 6.68 24.34
C ASN A 148 -9.63 7.20 23.02
N GLN A 149 -9.15 6.29 22.18
CA GLN A 149 -8.67 6.56 20.83
C GLN A 149 -9.37 5.59 19.88
N VAL A 150 -10.33 6.09 19.10
CA VAL A 150 -10.99 5.32 18.03
C VAL A 150 -10.55 5.94 16.71
N GLN A 151 -9.68 5.26 15.97
CA GLN A 151 -9.03 5.83 14.77
C GLN A 151 -9.82 5.53 13.49
N GLY A 152 -10.66 4.50 13.51
CA GLY A 152 -11.60 4.21 12.43
C GLY A 152 -11.95 2.73 12.33
N VAL A 153 -12.87 2.46 11.41
CA VAL A 153 -13.29 1.12 10.98
C VAL A 153 -13.14 1.06 9.46
N ARG A 154 -12.51 0.00 8.96
CA ARG A 154 -12.38 -0.29 7.53
C ARG A 154 -13.01 -1.64 7.25
N PHE A 155 -13.94 -1.68 6.30
CA PHE A 155 -14.49 -2.92 5.77
C PHE A 155 -13.75 -3.29 4.48
N ASP A 156 -13.47 -4.58 4.30
CA ASP A 156 -12.74 -5.07 3.15
C ASP A 156 -13.15 -6.50 2.77
N ILE A 157 -12.59 -7.01 1.68
CA ILE A 157 -12.63 -8.42 1.31
C ILE A 157 -11.26 -9.03 1.64
N GLU A 158 -11.23 -10.09 2.43
CA GLU A 158 -9.98 -10.73 2.89
C GLU A 158 -9.20 -11.32 1.71
N ASP A 159 -9.88 -12.04 0.83
CA ASP A 159 -9.28 -12.62 -0.37
C ASP A 159 -9.60 -11.77 -1.62
N LYS A 160 -8.60 -11.04 -2.08
CA LYS A 160 -8.68 -10.18 -3.27
C LYS A 160 -8.05 -10.82 -4.51
N GLN A 161 -7.47 -12.00 -4.38
CA GLN A 161 -6.78 -12.71 -5.46
C GLN A 161 -7.76 -13.72 -6.06
N VAL A 162 -8.74 -13.22 -6.81
CA VAL A 162 -9.52 -14.04 -7.75
C VAL A 162 -8.85 -14.06 -9.12
#